data_AF-A0A1H7QF34-F1
#
_entry.id   AF-A0A1H7QF34-F1
#
_cell.length_a   1.000
_cell.length_b   1.000
_cell.length_c   1.000
_cell.angle_alpha   90.00
_cell.angle_beta   90.00
_cell.angle_gamma   90.00
#
_symmetry.space_group_name_H-M   'P 1'
#
loop_
_entity.id
_entity.type
_entity.pdbx_description
1 polymer ?
#
loop_
_entity_poly.entity_id
_entity_poly.type
_entity_poly.pdbx_seq_one_letter_code
_entity_poly.pdbx_strand_id
1 'polypeptide(L)'
;MSFHFRYREGFLPAFPKLEGRLVKHHLFPQAADLARWFKAQGIKVHDWTMVIPEHVHWRIHSGSARGGLWNQAWREFRDTNPTRRYTQEELLAKAFELAFRFDVVGPIIPYGRSLVPPAGPQLFAQ
;
A
#
# COMPACT_ATOMS: atom_id res chain seq x y z
N MET A 1 7.10 15.93 -14.00
CA MET A 1 5.71 16.17 -13.54
C MET A 1 5.70 16.12 -12.03
N SER A 2 5.54 17.27 -11.37
CA SER A 2 5.46 17.37 -9.91
C SER A 2 3.99 17.41 -9.52
N PHE A 3 3.51 16.38 -8.84
CA PHE A 3 2.15 16.35 -8.32
C PHE A 3 2.08 17.27 -7.10
N HIS A 4 1.61 18.49 -7.30
CA HIS A 4 1.27 19.40 -6.20
C HIS A 4 -0.15 19.11 -5.74
N PHE A 5 -0.30 18.42 -4.61
CA PHE A 5 -1.59 18.34 -3.93
C PHE A 5 -1.84 19.66 -3.19
N ARG A 6 -2.59 20.59 -3.81
CA ARG A 6 -3.17 21.72 -3.09
C ARG A 6 -4.49 21.29 -2.48
N TYR A 7 -4.46 20.90 -1.21
CA TYR A 7 -5.67 20.73 -0.40
C TYR A 7 -6.18 22.12 0.01
N ARG A 8 -7.14 22.64 -0.76
CA ARG A 8 -7.97 23.79 -0.37
C ARG A 8 -9.18 23.23 0.37
N GLU A 9 -9.24 23.46 1.68
CA GLU A 9 -10.43 23.31 2.53
C GLU A 9 -11.22 21.99 2.42
N GLY A 10 -10.95 21.07 3.33
CA GLY A 10 -11.76 19.87 3.53
C GLY A 10 -11.00 18.89 4.39
N PHE A 11 -11.64 18.40 5.46
CA PHE A 11 -11.15 17.36 6.35
C PHE A 11 -10.25 16.35 5.61
N LEU A 12 -9.04 16.09 6.11
CA LEU A 12 -8.41 14.79 5.85
C LEU A 12 -9.50 13.77 6.20
N PRO A 13 -9.82 12.77 5.35
CA PRO A 13 -10.58 11.63 5.86
C PRO A 13 -9.79 11.21 7.09
N ALA A 14 -10.38 11.41 8.28
CA ALA A 14 -9.70 11.20 9.53
C ALA A 14 -9.09 9.82 9.37
N PHE A 15 -7.75 9.71 9.35
CA PHE A 15 -7.07 8.45 9.13
C PHE A 15 -7.83 7.45 9.99
N PRO A 16 -8.50 6.43 9.41
CA PRO A 16 -9.35 5.56 10.18
C PRO A 16 -8.49 5.14 11.35
N LYS A 17 -8.97 5.42 12.58
CA LYS A 17 -8.14 5.19 13.76
C LYS A 17 -7.61 3.78 13.61
N LEU A 18 -6.28 3.66 13.65
CA LEU A 18 -5.59 2.39 13.46
C LEU A 18 -5.87 1.56 14.72
N GLU A 19 -7.08 1.02 14.80
CA GLU A 19 -7.64 0.31 15.94
C GLU A 19 -7.40 -1.19 15.78
N GLY A 20 -7.08 -1.84 16.90
CA GLY A 20 -6.76 -3.26 16.94
C GLY A 20 -5.31 -3.57 16.51
N ARG A 21 -5.09 -4.84 16.16
CA ARG A 21 -3.76 -5.33 15.80
C ARG A 21 -3.32 -4.77 14.44
N LEU A 22 -2.14 -4.15 14.40
CA LEU A 22 -1.57 -3.64 13.16
C LEU A 22 -0.70 -4.70 12.48
N VAL A 23 -0.80 -4.77 11.15
CA VAL A 23 -0.04 -5.71 10.32
C VAL A 23 0.57 -4.99 9.12
N LYS A 24 1.68 -5.53 8.62
CA LYS A 24 2.30 -5.06 7.39
C LYS A 24 1.63 -5.70 6.19
N HIS A 25 1.10 -4.87 5.32
CA HIS A 25 0.54 -5.24 4.03
C HIS A 25 1.52 -4.85 2.92
N HIS A 26 1.78 -5.73 1.96
CA HIS A 26 2.67 -5.39 0.84
C HIS A 26 1.90 -4.60 -0.23
N LEU A 27 2.40 -3.41 -0.59
CA LEU A 27 1.84 -2.64 -1.70
C LEU A 27 1.98 -3.40 -3.02
N PHE A 28 3.11 -4.10 -3.18
CA PHE A 28 3.37 -5.00 -4.30
C PHE A 28 3.29 -6.46 -3.83
N PRO A 29 2.29 -7.25 -4.30
CA PRO A 29 2.09 -8.63 -3.88
C PRO A 29 3.32 -9.54 -3.91
N GLN A 30 3.44 -10.40 -2.88
CA GLN A 30 4.44 -11.46 -2.81
C GLN A 30 4.05 -12.74 -3.57
N ALA A 31 2.85 -12.82 -4.13
CA ALA A 31 2.44 -13.96 -4.95
C ALA A 31 3.46 -14.18 -6.08
N ALA A 32 3.93 -15.42 -6.26
CA ALA A 32 5.13 -15.71 -7.04
C ALA A 32 5.08 -15.18 -8.49
N ASP A 33 3.91 -15.19 -9.13
CA ASP A 33 3.70 -14.64 -10.47
C ASP A 33 3.85 -13.12 -10.51
N LEU A 34 3.28 -12.42 -9.54
CA LEU A 34 3.35 -10.97 -9.42
C LEU A 34 4.73 -10.51 -8.95
N ALA A 35 5.31 -11.18 -7.95
CA ALA A 35 6.64 -10.85 -7.42
C ALA A 35 7.73 -10.93 -8.50
N ARG A 36 7.67 -11.96 -9.37
CA ARG A 36 8.57 -12.05 -10.54
C ARG A 36 8.36 -10.90 -11.51
N TRP A 37 7.10 -10.54 -11.78
CA TRP A 37 6.77 -9.42 -12.67
C TRP A 37 7.28 -8.10 -12.11
N PHE A 38 7.04 -7.79 -10.83
CA PHE A 38 7.56 -6.60 -10.16
C PHE A 38 9.09 -6.54 -10.18
N LYS A 39 9.77 -7.66 -9.89
CA LYS A 39 11.23 -7.73 -9.96
C LYS A 39 11.73 -7.39 -11.37
N ALA A 40 11.03 -7.85 -12.42
CA ALA A 40 11.39 -7.49 -13.79
C ALA A 40 11.25 -5.99 -14.07
N GLN A 41 10.33 -5.29 -13.38
CA GLN A 41 10.18 -3.82 -13.44
C GLN A 41 11.12 -3.06 -12.48
N GLY A 42 12.04 -3.73 -11.79
CA GLY A 42 12.98 -3.10 -10.86
C GLY A 42 12.43 -2.88 -9.45
N ILE A 43 11.25 -3.42 -9.12
CA ILE A 43 10.64 -3.29 -7.79
C ILE A 43 11.12 -4.40 -6.85
N LYS A 44 11.70 -4.01 -5.71
CA LYS A 44 11.95 -4.90 -4.57
C LYS A 44 10.78 -4.83 -3.59
N VAL A 45 9.88 -5.81 -3.67
CA VAL A 45 8.57 -5.79 -2.98
C VAL A 45 8.65 -5.56 -1.46
N HIS A 46 9.71 -6.05 -0.80
CA HIS A 46 9.91 -5.87 0.65
C HIS A 46 10.20 -4.42 1.07
N ASP A 47 10.56 -3.54 0.14
CA ASP A 47 10.83 -2.14 0.47
C ASP A 47 9.53 -1.32 0.57
N TRP A 48 8.38 -1.93 0.19
CA TRP A 48 7.10 -1.25 0.02
C TRP A 48 5.98 -1.95 0.80
N THR A 49 5.92 -1.70 2.10
CA THR A 49 4.80 -2.19 2.94
C THR A 49 4.06 -1.05 3.58
N MET A 50 2.75 -1.19 3.73
CA MET A 50 1.86 -0.27 4.42
C MET A 50 1.36 -0.94 5.69
N VAL A 51 1.39 -0.23 6.81
CA VAL A 51 0.82 -0.75 8.06
C VAL A 51 -0.65 -0.44 8.12
N ILE A 52 -1.47 -1.47 8.28
CA ILE A 52 -2.92 -1.35 8.31
C ILE A 52 -3.51 -2.21 9.43
N PRO A 53 -4.74 -1.93 9.88
CA PRO A 53 -5.44 -2.80 10.82
C PRO A 53 -5.62 -4.21 10.24
N GLU A 54 -5.50 -5.23 11.08
CA GLU A 54 -5.63 -6.63 10.68
C GLU A 54 -6.96 -6.88 9.95
N HIS A 55 -8.08 -6.37 10.46
CA HIS A 55 -9.37 -6.60 9.82
C HIS A 55 -9.42 -6.02 8.38
N VAL A 56 -8.73 -4.92 8.10
CA VAL A 56 -8.57 -4.36 6.75
C VAL A 56 -7.73 -5.29 5.89
N HIS A 57 -6.59 -5.77 6.41
CA HIS A 57 -5.73 -6.74 5.72
C HIS A 57 -6.49 -8.02 5.35
N TRP A 58 -7.31 -8.55 6.27
CA TRP A 58 -8.16 -9.70 6.00
C TRP A 58 -9.19 -9.40 4.92
N ARG A 59 -9.89 -8.27 4.99
CA ARG A 59 -10.90 -7.87 4.01
C ARG A 59 -10.35 -7.86 2.58
N ILE A 60 -9.18 -7.27 2.36
CA ILE A 60 -8.59 -7.13 1.01
C ILE A 60 -7.93 -8.41 0.50
N HIS A 61 -7.57 -9.34 1.38
CA HIS A 61 -7.04 -10.66 1.03
C HIS A 61 -8.09 -11.78 1.06
N SER A 62 -9.34 -11.45 1.38
CA SER A 62 -10.50 -12.36 1.31
C SER A 62 -11.18 -12.30 -0.06
N GLY A 63 -12.12 -13.23 -0.29
CA GLY A 63 -13.09 -13.13 -1.40
C GLY A 63 -12.64 -13.64 -2.77
N SER A 64 -11.37 -14.01 -2.96
CA SER A 64 -10.91 -14.70 -4.19
C SER A 64 -9.70 -15.62 -3.95
N ALA A 65 -9.48 -16.58 -4.85
CA ALA A 65 -8.35 -17.50 -4.75
C ALA A 65 -6.99 -16.78 -4.94
N ARG A 66 -5.94 -17.24 -4.24
CA ARG A 66 -4.55 -16.77 -4.39
C ARG A 66 -4.30 -15.29 -4.01
N GLY A 67 -4.68 -14.93 -2.79
CA GLY A 67 -4.36 -13.65 -2.12
C GLY A 67 -5.41 -12.55 -2.30
N GLY A 68 -6.65 -12.93 -2.59
CA GLY A 68 -7.82 -12.06 -2.53
C GLY A 68 -7.88 -10.96 -3.58
N LEU A 69 -8.79 -10.03 -3.34
CA LEU A 69 -9.11 -8.90 -4.22
C LEU A 69 -7.87 -8.06 -4.58
N TRP A 70 -6.94 -7.89 -3.63
CA TRP A 70 -5.71 -7.14 -3.87
C TRP A 70 -4.84 -7.75 -4.97
N ASN A 71 -4.55 -9.05 -4.87
CA ASN A 71 -3.74 -9.74 -5.88
C ASN A 71 -4.47 -9.81 -7.23
N GLN A 72 -5.78 -9.97 -7.21
CA GLN A 72 -6.59 -9.98 -8.42
C GLN A 72 -6.51 -8.64 -9.17
N ALA A 73 -6.67 -7.51 -8.47
CA ALA A 73 -6.57 -6.19 -9.10
C ALA A 73 -5.19 -5.93 -9.74
N TRP A 74 -4.13 -6.43 -9.12
CA TRP A 74 -2.78 -6.37 -9.70
C TRP A 74 -2.64 -7.25 -10.94
N ARG A 75 -3.24 -8.44 -10.96
CA ARG A 75 -3.26 -9.31 -12.16
C ARG A 75 -4.03 -8.65 -13.29
N GLU A 76 -5.22 -8.13 -13.01
CA GLU A 76 -6.02 -7.38 -13.99
C GLU A 76 -5.22 -6.23 -14.59
N PHE A 77 -4.54 -5.43 -13.76
CA PHE A 77 -3.67 -4.35 -14.24
C PHE A 77 -2.54 -4.85 -15.15
N ARG A 78 -1.77 -5.85 -14.71
CA ARG A 78 -0.69 -6.46 -15.50
C ARG A 78 -1.21 -7.01 -16.83
N ASP A 79 -2.33 -7.72 -16.79
CA ASP A 79 -2.86 -8.47 -17.93
C ASP A 79 -3.49 -7.55 -18.99
N THR A 80 -3.80 -6.29 -18.66
CA THR A 80 -4.22 -5.30 -19.67
C THR A 80 -3.13 -4.95 -20.68
N ASN A 81 -1.84 -4.99 -20.28
CA ASN A 81 -0.72 -4.62 -21.14
C ASN A 81 0.54 -5.45 -20.78
N PRO A 82 0.54 -6.77 -21.06
CA PRO A 82 1.52 -7.70 -20.49
C PRO A 82 2.96 -7.47 -20.95
N THR A 83 3.15 -6.82 -22.11
CA THR A 83 4.47 -6.54 -22.69
C THR A 83 5.04 -5.17 -22.33
N ARG A 84 4.23 -4.30 -21.70
CA ARG A 84 4.65 -2.94 -21.35
C ARG A 84 5.64 -2.96 -20.19
N ARG A 85 6.69 -2.15 -20.31
CA ARG A 85 7.57 -1.77 -19.20
C ARG A 85 6.93 -0.62 -18.43
N TYR A 86 6.93 -0.72 -17.11
CA TYR A 86 6.42 0.31 -16.22
C TYR A 86 7.55 0.92 -15.42
N THR A 87 7.51 2.25 -15.21
CA THR A 87 8.43 2.88 -14.27
C THR A 87 7.98 2.61 -12.83
N GLN A 88 8.89 2.81 -11.87
CA GLN A 88 8.55 2.68 -10.46
C GLN A 88 7.45 3.67 -10.06
N GLU A 89 7.46 4.88 -10.60
CA GLU A 89 6.48 5.93 -10.33
C GLU A 89 5.08 5.52 -10.80
N GLU A 90 4.96 4.91 -11.98
CA GLU A 90 3.68 4.42 -12.51
C GLU A 90 3.12 3.29 -11.63
N LEU A 91 3.98 2.38 -11.18
CA LEU A 91 3.57 1.28 -10.30
C LEU A 91 3.19 1.78 -8.91
N LEU A 92 3.90 2.78 -8.37
CA LEU A 92 3.54 3.43 -7.11
C LEU A 92 2.21 4.19 -7.24
N ALA A 93 2.00 4.94 -8.33
CA ALA A 93 0.74 5.60 -8.61
C ALA A 93 -0.41 4.59 -8.66
N LYS A 94 -0.19 3.44 -9.31
CA LYS A 94 -1.18 2.36 -9.33
C LYS A 94 -1.41 1.76 -7.94
N ALA A 95 -0.37 1.56 -7.14
CA ALA A 95 -0.51 1.06 -5.78
C ALA A 95 -1.37 2.00 -4.91
N PHE A 96 -1.19 3.32 -5.05
CA PHE A 96 -2.02 4.32 -4.36
C PHE A 96 -3.44 4.38 -4.89
N GLU A 97 -3.65 4.23 -6.20
CA GLU A 97 -4.99 4.11 -6.79
C GLU A 97 -5.73 2.90 -6.20
N LEU A 98 -5.07 1.73 -6.11
CA LEU A 98 -5.65 0.53 -5.50
C LEU A 98 -5.89 0.72 -4.00
N ALA A 99 -4.97 1.37 -3.29
CA ALA A 99 -5.13 1.69 -1.87
C ALA A 99 -6.38 2.54 -1.63
N PHE A 100 -6.62 3.56 -2.47
CA PHE A 100 -7.84 4.36 -2.44
C PHE A 100 -9.08 3.52 -2.78
N ARG A 101 -9.02 2.72 -3.86
CA ARG A 101 -10.13 1.85 -4.31
C ARG A 101 -10.60 0.88 -3.23
N PHE A 102 -9.66 0.33 -2.45
CA PHE A 102 -9.96 -0.66 -1.41
C PHE A 102 -10.11 -0.06 -0.01
N ASP A 103 -10.04 1.27 0.13
CA ASP A 103 -10.05 1.97 1.41
C ASP A 103 -8.98 1.41 2.37
N VAL A 104 -7.73 1.46 1.91
CA VAL A 104 -6.54 0.97 2.61
C VAL A 104 -5.60 2.15 2.78
N VAL A 105 -5.40 2.58 4.02
CA VAL A 105 -4.54 3.72 4.34
C VAL A 105 -3.70 3.42 5.58
N GLY A 106 -2.44 3.82 5.53
CA GLY A 106 -1.51 3.74 6.65
C GLY A 106 -0.10 4.19 6.29
N PRO A 107 0.83 4.22 7.27
CA PRO A 107 2.20 4.61 7.01
C PRO A 107 2.93 3.56 6.15
N ILE A 108 3.73 4.02 5.19
CA ILE A 108 4.56 3.15 4.36
C ILE A 108 5.93 2.99 5.01
N ILE A 109 6.31 1.74 5.27
CA ILE A 109 7.59 1.36 5.87
C ILE A 109 8.18 0.16 5.11
N PRO A 110 9.52 0.03 5.04
CA PRO A 110 10.13 -1.22 4.59
C PRO A 110 9.79 -2.39 5.52
N TYR A 111 9.66 -3.59 4.97
CA TYR A 111 9.23 -4.78 5.71
C TYR A 111 10.15 -5.11 6.91
N GLY A 112 11.46 -4.85 6.79
CA GLY A 112 12.43 -5.09 7.86
C GLY A 112 12.41 -4.05 9.00
N ARG A 113 11.69 -2.93 8.87
CA ARG A 113 11.64 -1.89 9.91
C ARG A 113 10.45 -2.07 10.84
N SER A 114 10.66 -1.90 12.13
CA SER A 114 9.57 -1.81 13.11
C SER A 114 8.93 -0.43 13.05
N LEU A 115 7.64 -0.36 13.35
CA LEU A 115 7.01 0.89 13.76
C LEU A 115 7.60 1.24 15.12
N VAL A 116 8.63 2.08 15.13
CA VAL A 116 8.88 2.88 16.32
C VAL A 116 7.77 3.92 16.29
N PRO A 117 6.86 3.98 17.28
CA PRO A 117 5.99 5.14 17.40
C PRO A 117 6.92 6.36 17.35
N PRO A 118 6.65 7.39 16.53
CA PRO A 118 7.43 8.60 16.65
C PRO A 118 7.42 8.96 18.14
N ALA A 119 8.58 9.29 18.71
CA ALA A 119 8.60 10.01 19.97
C ALA A 119 7.80 11.28 19.69
N GLY A 120 6.50 11.25 20.00
CA GLY A 120 5.65 12.39 19.79
C GLY A 120 6.29 13.56 20.53
N PRO A 121 6.15 14.80 20.04
CA PRO A 121 6.57 15.95 20.83
C PRO A 121 5.92 15.81 22.22
N GLN A 122 6.76 15.62 23.24
CA GLN A 122 6.31 15.71 24.62
C GLN A 122 6.01 17.18 24.86
N LEU A 123 4.74 17.56 24.68
CA LEU A 123 4.25 18.85 25.13
C LEU A 123 4.24 18.79 26.65
N PHE A 124 5.34 19.21 27.26
CA PHE A 124 5.36 19.58 28.66
C PHE A 124 4.53 20.86 28.78
N ALA A 125 3.33 20.76 29.35
CA ALA A 125 2.64 21.93 29.85
C ALA A 125 3.47 22.49 31.01
N GLN A 126 3.94 23.73 30.87
CA GLN A 126 4.39 24.55 32.00
C GLN A 126 3.20 25.35 32.53
#